data_AF-A0A965TYG9-F1
#
_entry.id   AF-A0A965TYG9-F1
#
_cell.length_a   1.000
_cell.length_b   1.000
_cell.length_c   1.000
_cell.angle_alpha   90.00
_cell.angle_beta   90.00
_cell.angle_gamma   90.00
#
_symmetry.space_group_name_H-M   'P 1'
#
loop_
_entity.id
_entity.type
_entity.pdbx_description
1 polymer ?
#
loop_
_entity_poly.entity_id
_entity_poly.type
_entity_poly.pdbx_seq_one_letter_code
_entity_poly.pdbx_strand_id
1 'polypeptide(L)' 'MDEMQLLSFAIFIVMGIIGTIMSEKRGRNRIGGFALGFFLGLIGIAIIAVVGEKKIETKKSDIQI' A
#
# COMPACT_ATOMS: atom_id res chain seq x y z
N MET A 1 -8.58 26.42 -3.42
CA MET A 1 -8.62 25.39 -2.37
C MET A 1 -8.38 26.10 -1.07
N ASP A 2 -9.28 25.92 -0.12
CA ASP A 2 -9.12 26.49 1.21
C ASP A 2 -7.99 25.76 1.95
N GLU A 3 -7.36 26.39 2.95
CA GLU A 3 -6.25 25.80 3.72
C GLU A 3 -6.61 24.42 4.31
N MET A 4 -7.87 24.26 4.73
CA MET A 4 -8.40 22.99 5.25
C MET A 4 -8.46 21.89 4.20
N GLN A 5 -8.71 22.23 2.93
CA GLN A 5 -8.71 21.27 1.82
C GLN A 5 -7.28 20.82 1.50
N LEU A 6 -6.32 21.75 1.53
CA LEU A 6 -4.91 21.44 1.33
C LEU A 6 -4.39 20.49 2.41
N LEU A 7 -4.72 20.77 3.68
CA LEU A 7 -4.35 19.92 4.82
C LEU A 7 -4.96 18.52 4.68
N SER A 8 -6.25 18.43 4.34
CA SER A 8 -6.94 17.16 4.15
C SER A 8 -6.30 16.33 3.03
N PHE A 9 -5.95 16.97 1.91
CA PHE A 9 -5.27 16.30 0.80
C PHE A 9 -3.87 15.83 1.18
N ALA A 10 -3.10 16.64 1.91
CA ALA A 10 -1.79 16.25 2.42
C ALA A 10 -1.87 15.02 3.34
N ILE A 11 -2.88 14.95 4.20
CA ILE A 11 -3.13 13.78 5.06
C ILE A 11 -3.37 12.53 4.20
N PHE A 12 -4.23 12.60 3.18
CA PHE A 12 -4.46 11.45 2.30
C PHE A 12 -3.21 11.00 1.55
N ILE A 13 -2.40 11.95 1.06
CA ILE A 13 -1.10 11.64 0.43
C ILE A 13 -0.19 10.90 1.41
N VAL A 14 -0.05 11.40 2.65
CA VAL A 14 0.75 10.76 3.71
C VAL A 14 0.25 9.35 3.98
N MET A 15 -1.06 9.13 4.07
CA MET A 15 -1.63 7.80 4.30
C MET A 15 -1.39 6.86 3.12
N GLY A 16 -1.46 7.35 1.89
CA GLY A 16 -1.06 6.59 0.70
C GLY A 16 0.40 6.16 0.74
N ILE A 17 1.31 7.05 1.14
CA ILE A 17 2.73 6.73 1.31
C ILE A 17 2.92 5.65 2.38
N ILE A 18 2.26 5.78 3.54
CA ILE A 18 2.32 4.78 4.61
C ILE A 18 1.80 3.42 4.10
N GLY A 19 0.67 3.39 3.41
CA GLY A 19 0.11 2.19 2.80
C GLY A 19 1.05 1.55 1.78
N THR A 20 1.77 2.37 1.01
CA THR A 20 2.78 1.90 0.03
C THR A 20 3.93 1.18 0.73
N ILE A 21 4.52 1.83 1.74
CA ILE A 21 5.64 1.28 2.52
C ILE A 21 5.20 -0.03 3.20
N MET A 22 3.99 -0.05 3.75
CA MET A 22 3.47 -1.23 4.45
C MET A 22 3.18 -2.39 3.51
N SER A 23 2.65 -2.12 2.31
CA SER A 23 2.41 -3.13 1.27
C SER A 23 3.73 -3.68 0.71
N GLU A 24 4.72 -2.81 0.50
CA GLU A 24 6.05 -3.20 0.03
C GLU A 24 6.77 -4.13 1.01
N LYS A 25 6.76 -3.77 2.31
CA LYS A 25 7.32 -4.61 3.37
C LYS A 25 6.69 -6.00 3.43
N ARG A 26 5.45 -6.14 2.95
CA ARG A 26 4.69 -7.39 2.93
C ARG A 26 4.81 -8.18 1.62
N GLY A 27 5.69 -7.76 0.71
CA GLY A 27 5.87 -8.40 -0.60
C GLY A 27 4.66 -8.26 -1.53
N ARG A 28 3.84 -7.21 -1.33
CA ARG A 28 2.64 -6.93 -2.12
C ARG A 28 2.86 -5.74 -3.06
N ASN A 29 1.89 -5.54 -3.95
CA ASN A 29 1.96 -4.47 -4.94
C ASN A 29 1.98 -3.09 -4.27
N ARG A 30 2.96 -2.26 -4.61
CA ARG A 30 3.12 -0.88 -4.11
C ARG A 30 1.89 -0.02 -4.43
N ILE A 31 1.39 -0.09 -5.67
CA ILE A 31 0.24 0.70 -6.13
C ILE A 31 -1.02 0.34 -5.34
N GLY A 32 -1.24 -0.95 -5.08
CA GLY A 32 -2.36 -1.41 -4.25
C GLY A 32 -2.27 -0.90 -2.81
N GLY A 33 -1.06 -0.87 -2.24
CA GLY A 33 -0.80 -0.28 -0.92
C GLY A 33 -1.11 1.21 -0.87
N PHE A 34 -0.66 1.95 -1.90
CA PHE A 34 -0.94 3.38 -2.03
C PHE A 34 -2.45 3.65 -2.08
N ALA A 35 -3.18 2.97 -2.97
CA ALA A 35 -4.60 3.19 -3.15
C ALA A 35 -5.40 2.87 -1.87
N LEU A 36 -5.05 1.78 -1.17
CA LEU A 36 -5.67 1.45 0.11
C LEU A 36 -5.42 2.56 1.14
N GLY A 37 -4.17 3.01 1.31
CA GLY A 37 -3.85 4.08 2.25
C GLY A 37 -4.48 5.44 1.90
N PHE A 38 -4.50 5.80 0.62
CA PHE A 38 -4.98 7.10 0.14
C PHE A 38 -6.51 7.21 0.17
N PHE A 39 -7.23 6.22 -0.34
CA PHE A 39 -8.69 6.28 -0.48
C PHE A 39 -9.45 5.78 0.76
N LEU A 40 -8.92 4.77 1.47
CA LEU A 40 -9.57 4.19 2.65
C LEU A 40 -8.96 4.70 3.96
N GLY A 41 -7.90 5.50 3.88
CA GLY A 41 -7.26 6.07 5.05
C GLY A 41 -6.80 5.00 6.06
N LEU A 42 -7.20 5.17 7.32
CA LEU A 42 -6.75 4.32 8.43
C LEU A 42 -7.29 2.91 8.28
N ILE A 43 -8.50 2.77 7.72
CA ILE A 43 -9.12 1.49 7.42
C ILE A 43 -8.27 0.76 6.37
N GLY A 44 -7.79 1.46 5.34
CA GLY A 44 -6.90 0.89 4.33
C GLY A 44 -5.60 0.36 4.92
N ILE A 45 -4.99 1.13 5.82
CA ILE A 45 -3.78 0.72 6.55
C ILE A 45 -4.08 -0.52 7.42
N ALA A 46 -5.22 -0.54 8.13
CA ALA A 46 -5.62 -1.70 8.94
C ALA A 46 -5.83 -2.96 8.08
N ILE A 47 -6.41 -2.83 6.89
CA ILE A 47 -6.54 -3.94 5.93
C ILE A 47 -5.15 -4.46 5.54
N ILE A 48 -4.24 -3.58 5.15
CA ILE A 48 -2.86 -3.99 4.81
C ILE A 48 -2.21 -4.68 6.01
N ALA A 49 -2.47 -4.20 7.24
CA ALA A 49 -1.94 -4.74 8.48
C ALA A 49 -2.42 -6.17 8.79
N VAL A 50 -3.67 -6.49 8.45
CA VAL A 50 -4.26 -7.81 8.71
C VAL A 50 -3.96 -8.80 7.58
N VAL A 51 -3.79 -8.31 6.34
CA VAL A 51 -3.69 -9.14 5.12
C VAL A 51 -2.41 -10.02 5.02
N GLY A 52 -1.53 -10.01 6.03
CA GLY A 52 -0.35 -10.86 6.09
C GLY A 52 0.67 -10.62 4.98
N GLU A 53 1.84 -11.26 5.11
CA GLU A 53 2.88 -11.20 4.08
C GLU A 53 2.57 -12.18 2.96
N LYS A 54 2.68 -11.73 1.70
CA LYS A 54 2.60 -12.64 0.57
C LYS A 54 3.96 -13.34 0.47
N LYS A 55 4.01 -14.64 0.77
CA LYS A 55 5.17 -15.47 0.40
C LYS A 55 5.35 -15.38 -1.11
N ILE A 56 6.45 -14.75 -1.54
CA ILE A 56 6.86 -14.72 -2.94
C ILE A 56 7.31 -16.14 -3.26
N GLU A 57 6.40 -16.99 -3.73
CA GLU A 57 6.81 -18.19 -4.46
C GLU A 57 7.46 -17.69 -5.75
N THR A 58 8.78 -17.54 -5.69
CA THR A 58 9.63 -17.39 -6.86
C THR A 58 9.37 -18.63 -7.70
N LYS A 59 8.44 -18.52 -8.66
CA LYS A 59 8.27 -19.51 -9.71
C LYS A 59 9.55 -19.46 -10.54
N LYS A 60 10.56 -20.21 -10.08
CA LYS A 60 11.80 -20.48 -10.78
C LYS A 60 11.35 -21.15 -12.08
N SER A 61 11.32 -20.38 -13.16
CA SER A 61 10.99 -20.91 -14.47
C SER A 61 12.01 -22.00 -14.77
N ASP A 62 11.51 -23.23 -14.83
CA ASP A 62 12.22 -24.37 -15.39
C ASP A 62 12.55 -24.05 -16.85
N ILE A 63 13.67 -23.37 -17.06
CA ILE A 63 14.35 -23.36 -18.35
C ILE A 63 15.11 -24.69 -18.38
N GLN A 64 14.39 -25.73 -18.79
CA GLN A 64 15.01 -26.95 -19.32
C GLN A 64 15.54 -26.59 -20.71
N ILE A 65 16.84 -26.35 -20.82
CA ILE A 65 17.59 -26.48 -22.08
C ILE A 65 18.57 -27.62 -21.87
#